data_AF-A0A0C9ZTS2-F1
#
_entry.id   AF-A0A0C9ZTS2-F1
#
_cell.length_a   1.000
_cell.length_b   1.000
_cell.length_c   1.000
_cell.angle_alpha   90.00
_cell.angle_beta   90.00
_cell.angle_gamma   90.00
#
_symmetry.space_group_name_H-M   'P 1'
#
loop_
_entity.id
_entity.type
_entity.pdbx_description
1 polymer ?
#
loop_
_entity_poly.entity_id
_entity_poly.type
_entity_poly.pdbx_seq_one_letter_code
_entity_poly.pdbx_strand_id
1 'polypeptide(L)'
;MMVRCINSGVGGWAGGILYQSDFSRYAVHPGDQMYGQIFSTPLCLLGSNILGIVATSCARGFYPNEPLLWKLYDLLQAIQRNEAPVARAAVFFAAFAFFLSQLSVTTFPRRLANMICLTVTFGRWCRSSQAEWISQLCALITSISTANSFISAISGYAVFLEPHTGIIFADYLSLRHCRIKLSHPFLPQTGSDCWFWHGLNWRAPIAWVHV
;
A
#
# COMPACT_ATOMS: atom_id res chain seq x y z
N MET A 1 -5.40 -24.33 -6.86
CA MET A 1 -4.43 -23.79 -5.87
C MET A 1 -3.72 -22.54 -6.41
N MET A 2 -3.11 -22.61 -7.61
CA MET A 2 -2.36 -21.50 -8.22
C MET A 2 -3.14 -20.17 -8.35
N VAL A 3 -4.40 -20.22 -8.80
CA VAL A 3 -5.26 -19.03 -8.93
C VAL A 3 -5.51 -18.34 -7.59
N ARG A 4 -5.65 -19.10 -6.48
CA ARG A 4 -5.85 -18.51 -5.14
C ARG A 4 -4.59 -17.81 -4.64
N CYS A 5 -3.40 -18.32 -4.98
CA CYS A 5 -2.13 -17.67 -4.64
C CYS A 5 -1.96 -16.35 -5.40
N ILE A 6 -2.30 -16.33 -6.70
CA ILE A 6 -2.28 -15.12 -7.51
C ILE A 6 -3.26 -14.09 -6.92
N ASN A 7 -4.51 -14.51 -6.65
CA ASN A 7 -5.52 -13.61 -6.11
C ASN A 7 -5.13 -13.05 -4.73
N SER A 8 -4.56 -13.88 -3.85
CA SER A 8 -4.06 -13.41 -2.54
C SER A 8 -2.90 -12.44 -2.68
N GLY A 9 -2.02 -12.64 -3.66
CA GLY A 9 -0.93 -11.71 -3.95
C GLY A 9 -1.46 -10.37 -4.44
N VAL A 10 -2.34 -10.38 -5.44
CA VAL A 10 -2.95 -9.17 -6.01
C VAL A 10 -3.76 -8.41 -4.97
N GLY A 11 -4.59 -9.11 -4.18
CA GLY A 11 -5.39 -8.50 -3.12
C GLY A 11 -4.56 -7.80 -2.04
N GLY A 12 -3.36 -8.30 -1.76
CA GLY A 12 -2.41 -7.64 -0.85
C GLY A 12 -1.89 -6.28 -1.37
N TRP A 13 -1.82 -6.12 -2.69
CA TRP A 13 -1.38 -4.89 -3.34
C TRP A 13 -2.54 -3.98 -3.78
N ALA A 14 -3.78 -4.45 -3.75
CA ALA A 14 -4.97 -3.72 -4.19
C ALA A 14 -5.10 -2.34 -3.51
N GLY A 15 -4.85 -2.28 -2.19
CA GLY A 15 -4.86 -1.02 -1.45
C GLY A 15 -3.82 -0.02 -1.97
N GLY A 16 -2.68 -0.50 -2.49
CA GLY A 16 -1.64 0.35 -3.04
C GLY A 16 -1.83 0.87 -4.44
N ILE A 17 -2.64 0.17 -5.23
CA ILE A 17 -3.04 0.64 -6.55
C ILE A 17 -3.91 1.90 -6.42
N LEU A 18 -4.72 2.01 -5.37
CA LEU A 18 -5.63 3.15 -5.18
C LEU A 18 -4.93 4.44 -4.79
N TYR A 19 -3.93 4.41 -3.91
CA TYR A 19 -3.15 5.61 -3.58
C TYR A 19 -2.06 5.92 -4.61
N GLN A 20 -1.90 5.08 -5.63
CA GLN A 20 -0.90 5.29 -6.67
C GLN A 20 -1.12 6.58 -7.46
N SER A 21 -2.38 7.03 -7.59
CA SER A 21 -2.72 8.31 -8.21
C SER A 21 -2.17 9.53 -7.46
N ASP A 22 -1.88 9.40 -6.16
CA ASP A 22 -1.28 10.48 -5.37
C ASP A 22 0.20 10.68 -5.71
N PHE A 23 0.88 9.61 -6.16
CA PHE A 23 2.27 9.67 -6.61
C PHE A 23 2.39 10.07 -8.07
N SER A 24 1.44 9.63 -8.91
CA SER A 24 1.45 9.90 -10.33
C SER A 24 1.35 11.38 -10.68
N ARG A 25 0.68 12.18 -9.85
CA ARG A 25 0.52 13.63 -10.06
C ARG A 25 1.84 14.39 -10.07
N TYR A 26 2.91 13.80 -9.53
CA TYR A 26 4.25 14.39 -9.54
C TYR A 26 5.05 14.03 -10.80
N ALA A 27 4.49 13.23 -11.72
CA ALA A 27 5.10 12.95 -13.01
C ALA A 27 5.09 14.20 -13.90
N VAL A 28 6.22 14.45 -14.58
CA VAL A 28 6.39 15.62 -15.46
C VAL A 28 5.64 15.43 -16.78
N HIS A 29 5.62 14.19 -17.30
CA HIS A 29 4.89 13.86 -18.52
C HIS A 29 3.86 12.74 -18.31
N PRO A 30 2.71 12.81 -19.01
CA PRO A 30 1.72 11.76 -18.99
C PRO A 30 2.31 10.46 -19.56
N GLY A 31 2.35 9.40 -18.74
CA GLY A 31 2.87 8.08 -19.12
C GLY A 31 4.21 7.71 -18.50
N ASP A 32 4.99 8.67 -17.98
CA ASP A 32 6.32 8.38 -17.38
C ASP A 32 6.23 7.43 -16.18
N GLN A 33 5.13 7.50 -15.44
CA GLN A 33 4.87 6.61 -14.31
C GLN A 33 4.81 5.13 -14.72
N MET A 34 4.29 4.82 -15.92
CA MET A 34 4.10 3.44 -16.35
C MET A 34 5.45 2.72 -16.50
N TYR A 35 6.45 3.39 -17.06
CA TYR A 35 7.79 2.82 -17.22
C TYR A 35 8.44 2.52 -15.87
N GLY A 36 8.29 3.43 -14.90
CA GLY A 36 8.78 3.21 -13.53
C GLY A 36 8.16 1.96 -12.90
N GLN A 37 6.85 1.77 -13.04
CA GLN A 37 6.16 0.61 -12.46
C GLN A 37 6.46 -0.71 -13.19
N ILE A 38 6.45 -0.69 -14.52
CA ILE A 38 6.64 -1.90 -15.33
C ILE A 38 8.05 -2.46 -15.17
N PHE A 39 9.07 -1.61 -14.99
CA PHE A 39 10.45 -2.07 -14.87
C PHE A 39 10.93 -2.14 -13.41
N SER A 40 10.69 -1.10 -12.61
CA SER A 40 11.24 -1.04 -11.25
C SER A 40 10.55 -2.03 -10.31
N THR A 41 9.22 -2.15 -10.39
CA THR A 41 8.47 -3.02 -9.46
C THR A 41 8.84 -4.49 -9.61
N PRO A 42 8.79 -5.11 -10.82
CA PRO A 42 9.16 -6.52 -10.93
C PRO A 42 10.64 -6.75 -10.66
N LEU A 43 11.54 -5.85 -11.06
CA LEU A 43 12.97 -6.03 -10.81
C LEU A 43 13.28 -6.05 -9.30
N CYS A 44 12.74 -5.08 -8.55
CA CYS A 44 12.93 -5.02 -7.10
C CYS A 44 12.21 -6.17 -6.39
N LEU A 45 11.00 -6.53 -6.81
CA LEU A 45 10.22 -7.60 -6.19
C LEU A 45 10.86 -8.97 -6.45
N LEU A 46 11.28 -9.25 -7.68
CA LEU A 46 12.00 -10.49 -8.00
C LEU A 46 13.34 -10.54 -7.28
N GLY A 47 14.12 -9.46 -7.30
CA GLY A 47 15.41 -9.39 -6.62
C GLY A 47 15.30 -9.68 -5.12
N SER A 48 14.38 -8.99 -4.43
CA SER A 48 14.15 -9.19 -2.99
C SER A 48 13.61 -10.58 -2.66
N ASN A 49 12.71 -11.13 -3.46
CA ASN A 49 12.19 -12.49 -3.26
C ASN A 49 13.28 -13.55 -3.45
N ILE A 50 14.12 -13.43 -4.49
CA ILE A 50 15.22 -14.36 -4.73
C ILE A 50 16.21 -14.32 -3.57
N LEU A 51 16.63 -13.11 -3.14
CA LEU A 51 17.52 -12.96 -2.00
C LEU A 51 16.92 -13.53 -0.71
N GLY A 52 15.62 -13.32 -0.48
CA GLY A 52 14.90 -13.90 0.66
C GLY A 52 14.90 -15.42 0.64
N ILE A 53 14.57 -16.05 -0.50
CA ILE A 53 14.56 -17.51 -0.64
C ILE A 53 15.96 -18.08 -0.44
N VAL A 54 16.99 -17.47 -1.02
CA VAL A 54 18.39 -17.90 -0.87
C VAL A 54 18.82 -17.79 0.59
N ALA A 55 18.53 -16.66 1.26
CA ALA A 55 18.86 -16.47 2.67
C ALA A 55 18.18 -17.51 3.57
N THR A 56 16.88 -17.78 3.38
CA THR A 56 16.16 -18.81 4.14
C THR A 56 16.69 -20.22 3.84
N SER A 57 17.09 -20.50 2.59
CA SER A 57 17.69 -21.79 2.22
C SER A 57 19.04 -21.99 2.89
N CYS A 58 19.91 -20.97 2.93
CA CYS A 58 21.19 -21.03 3.63
C CYS A 58 21.00 -21.15 5.15
N ALA A 59 20.05 -20.39 5.72
CA ALA A 59 19.73 -20.44 7.14
C ALA A 59 19.32 -21.85 7.61
N ARG A 60 18.57 -22.59 6.78
CA ARG A 60 18.21 -23.98 7.06
C ARG A 60 19.42 -24.91 7.16
N GLY A 61 20.50 -24.62 6.43
CA GLY A 61 21.75 -25.38 6.51
C GLY A 61 22.55 -25.10 7.78
N PHE A 62 22.59 -23.84 8.24
CA PHE A 62 23.34 -23.44 9.43
C PHE A 62 22.60 -23.71 10.75
N TYR A 63 21.28 -23.60 10.77
CA TYR A 63 20.45 -23.76 11.98
C TYR A 63 19.40 -24.87 11.81
N PRO A 64 19.81 -26.16 11.80
CA PRO A 64 18.88 -27.29 11.61
C PRO A 64 17.90 -27.50 12.79
N ASN A 65 18.19 -26.93 13.96
CA ASN A 65 17.39 -27.08 15.18
C ASN A 65 16.31 -26.01 15.36
N GLU A 66 16.27 -25.00 14.48
CA GLU A 66 15.29 -23.92 14.54
C GLU A 66 14.20 -24.09 13.45
N PRO A 67 12.95 -23.63 13.70
CA PRO A 67 11.89 -23.66 12.69
C PRO A 67 12.27 -22.79 11.48
N LEU A 68 11.65 -23.01 10.31
CA LEU A 68 11.96 -22.22 9.11
C LEU A 68 11.94 -20.70 9.40
N LEU A 69 13.12 -20.09 9.45
CA LEU A 69 13.31 -18.66 9.64
C LEU A 69 13.02 -17.92 8.32
N TRP A 70 11.73 -17.72 8.07
CA TRP A 70 11.25 -16.95 6.92
C TRP A 70 11.18 -15.45 7.22
N LYS A 71 11.05 -15.08 8.50
CA LYS A 71 11.05 -13.69 8.94
C LYS A 71 12.47 -13.21 9.11
N LEU A 72 12.83 -12.16 8.38
CA LEU A 72 14.19 -11.63 8.41
C LEU A 72 14.64 -11.23 9.82
N TYR A 73 13.75 -10.67 10.64
CA TYR A 73 14.10 -10.27 12.01
C TYR A 73 14.42 -11.48 12.92
N ASP A 74 13.69 -12.59 12.78
CA ASP A 74 13.97 -13.82 13.53
C ASP A 74 15.34 -14.39 13.11
N LEU A 75 15.65 -14.33 11.81
CA LEU A 75 16.94 -14.77 11.26
C LEU A 75 18.11 -13.96 11.82
N LEU A 76 18.00 -12.63 11.86
CA LEU A 76 19.04 -11.77 12.44
C LEU A 76 19.22 -12.03 13.94
N GLN A 77 18.13 -12.34 14.66
CA GLN A 77 18.18 -12.66 16.08
C GLN A 77 18.89 -14.01 16.34
N ALA A 78 18.65 -15.02 15.50
CA ALA A 78 19.32 -16.31 15.59
C ALA A 78 20.84 -16.18 15.35
N ILE A 79 21.24 -15.41 14.34
CA ILE A 79 22.66 -15.13 14.05
C ILE A 79 23.33 -14.41 15.23
N GLN A 80 22.64 -13.44 15.84
CA GLN A 80 23.17 -12.71 16.99
C GLN A 80 23.38 -13.60 18.24
N ARG A 81 22.60 -14.67 18.41
CA ARG A 81 22.70 -15.57 19.57
C ARG A 81 23.79 -16.62 19.40
N ASN A 82 24.04 -17.07 18.18
CA ASN A 82 24.86 -18.25 17.91
C ASN A 82 26.28 -17.92 17.37
N GLU A 83 26.55 -16.68 16.93
CA GLU A 83 27.81 -16.34 16.26
C GLU A 83 28.77 -15.40 17.02
N ALA A 84 30.01 -15.37 16.53
CA ALA A 84 31.14 -14.64 17.09
C ALA A 84 30.95 -13.10 17.15
N PRO A 85 31.74 -12.37 17.95
CA PRO A 85 31.60 -10.90 18.11
C PRO A 85 31.64 -10.10 16.80
N VAL A 86 32.33 -10.60 15.77
CA VAL A 86 32.42 -9.99 14.44
C VAL A 86 31.07 -10.04 13.70
N ALA A 87 30.29 -11.10 13.87
CA ALA A 87 28.97 -11.23 13.27
C ALA A 87 27.98 -10.18 13.80
N ARG A 88 28.17 -9.70 15.04
CA ARG A 88 27.30 -8.68 15.65
C ARG A 88 27.32 -7.34 14.91
N ALA A 89 28.47 -6.94 14.36
CA ALA A 89 28.57 -5.73 13.55
C ALA A 89 27.81 -5.88 12.23
N ALA A 90 27.95 -7.03 11.55
CA ALA A 90 27.21 -7.32 10.32
C ALA A 90 25.69 -7.37 10.55
N VAL A 91 25.25 -7.99 11.66
CA VAL A 91 23.83 -8.01 12.06
C VAL A 91 23.30 -6.60 12.31
N PHE A 92 24.09 -5.70 12.92
CA PHE A 92 23.67 -4.31 13.13
C PHE A 92 23.44 -3.58 11.81
N PHE A 93 24.36 -3.67 10.85
CA PHE A 93 24.18 -3.03 9.54
C PHE A 93 23.00 -3.62 8.76
N ALA A 94 22.81 -4.95 8.82
CA ALA A 94 21.67 -5.60 8.18
C ALA A 94 20.33 -5.20 8.84
N ALA A 95 20.28 -5.13 10.17
CA ALA A 95 19.10 -4.68 10.90
C ALA A 95 18.79 -3.20 10.63
N PHE A 96 19.81 -2.35 10.53
CA PHE A 96 19.65 -0.94 10.20
C PHE A 96 19.13 -0.75 8.77
N ALA A 97 19.67 -1.49 7.80
CA ALA A 97 19.17 -1.47 6.43
C ALA A 97 17.71 -1.96 6.35
N PHE A 98 17.37 -3.02 7.09
CA PHE A 98 16.00 -3.50 7.19
C PHE A 98 15.08 -2.46 7.82
N PHE A 99 15.50 -1.83 8.91
CA PHE A 99 14.75 -0.75 9.57
C PHE A 99 14.48 0.42 8.61
N LEU A 100 15.51 0.88 7.89
CA LEU A 100 15.36 1.93 6.88
C LEU A 100 14.40 1.53 5.77
N SER A 101 14.51 0.29 5.28
CA SER A 101 13.59 -0.25 4.26
C SER A 101 12.14 -0.30 4.76
N GLN A 102 11.91 -0.73 6.00
CA GLN A 102 10.57 -0.79 6.56
C GLN A 102 9.98 0.61 6.78
N LEU A 103 10.78 1.56 7.25
CA LEU A 103 10.37 2.96 7.32
C LEU A 103 9.97 3.49 5.94
N SER A 104 10.78 3.26 4.91
CA SER A 104 10.50 3.67 3.54
C SER A 104 9.16 3.14 3.03
N VAL A 105 8.91 1.84 3.18
CA VAL A 105 7.72 1.18 2.59
C VAL A 105 6.44 1.45 3.38
N THR A 106 6.51 1.52 4.71
CA THR A 106 5.31 1.60 5.55
C THR A 106 4.93 3.03 5.91
N THR A 107 5.91 3.91 6.11
CA THR A 107 5.70 5.24 6.67
C THR A 107 5.41 6.25 5.57
N PHE A 108 6.20 6.30 4.51
CA PHE A 108 6.05 7.32 3.46
C PHE A 108 4.71 7.21 2.72
N PRO A 109 4.31 6.04 2.19
CA PRO A 109 3.09 5.99 1.38
C PRO A 109 1.84 6.25 2.20
N ARG A 110 1.80 5.67 3.41
CA ARG A 110 0.69 5.82 4.34
C ARG A 110 0.54 7.27 4.80
N ARG A 111 1.64 7.97 5.10
CA ARG A 111 1.58 9.37 5.55
C ARG A 111 1.08 10.30 4.43
N LEU A 112 1.60 10.14 3.22
CA LEU A 112 1.20 10.98 2.09
C LEU A 112 -0.29 10.82 1.74
N ALA A 113 -0.77 9.58 1.61
CA ALA A 113 -2.17 9.31 1.28
C ALA A 113 -3.14 9.85 2.34
N ASN A 114 -2.85 9.61 3.63
CA ASN A 114 -3.70 10.10 4.71
C ASN A 114 -3.67 11.63 4.83
N MET A 115 -2.51 12.25 4.64
CA MET A 115 -2.38 13.71 4.66
C MET A 115 -3.25 14.35 3.58
N ILE A 116 -3.18 13.83 2.35
CA ILE A 116 -3.98 14.35 1.23
C ILE A 116 -5.47 14.15 1.51
N CYS A 117 -5.89 12.97 1.94
CA CYS A 117 -7.29 12.66 2.23
C CYS A 117 -7.89 13.59 3.30
N LEU A 118 -7.17 13.79 4.42
CA LEU A 118 -7.63 14.66 5.51
C LEU A 118 -7.64 16.13 5.10
N THR A 119 -6.67 16.58 4.32
CA THR A 119 -6.59 17.97 3.86
C THR A 119 -7.67 18.28 2.83
N VAL A 120 -8.01 17.33 1.94
CA VAL A 120 -9.11 17.51 0.98
C VAL A 120 -10.47 17.50 1.68
N THR A 121 -10.67 16.56 2.62
CA THR A 121 -11.97 16.40 3.30
C THR A 121 -12.26 17.54 4.28
N PHE A 122 -11.27 17.93 5.07
CA PHE A 122 -11.41 18.93 6.12
C PHE A 122 -10.68 20.24 5.79
N GLY A 123 -10.54 20.60 4.51
CA GLY A 123 -9.62 21.65 4.04
C GLY A 123 -9.79 23.04 4.65
N ARG A 124 -10.91 23.32 5.33
CA ARG A 124 -11.10 24.56 6.12
C ARG A 124 -10.56 24.48 7.55
N TRP A 125 -10.43 23.28 8.12
CA TRP A 125 -10.11 23.05 9.53
C TRP A 125 -8.79 22.31 9.75
N CYS A 126 -8.30 21.57 8.76
CA CYS A 126 -7.04 20.84 8.85
C CYS A 126 -5.98 21.43 7.92
N ARG A 127 -4.88 21.90 8.51
CA ARG A 127 -3.63 22.19 7.80
C ARG A 127 -2.87 20.89 7.55
N SER A 128 -2.05 20.84 6.50
CA SER A 128 -1.28 19.64 6.11
C SER A 128 -0.43 19.09 7.26
N SER A 129 0.24 19.98 8.01
CA SER A 129 1.05 19.59 9.17
C SER A 129 0.23 18.95 10.30
N GLN A 130 -1.00 19.41 10.51
CA GLN A 130 -1.90 18.84 11.53
C GLN A 130 -2.45 17.48 11.07
N ALA A 131 -2.77 17.33 9.79
CA ALA A 131 -3.23 16.07 9.20
C ALA A 131 -2.19 14.95 9.34
N GLU A 132 -0.89 15.26 9.21
CA GLU A 132 0.18 14.29 9.44
C GLU A 132 0.20 13.76 10.88
N TRP A 133 0.07 14.64 11.88
CA TRP A 133 0.04 14.24 13.29
C TRP A 133 -1.18 13.37 13.61
N ILE A 134 -2.36 13.74 13.09
CA ILE A 134 -3.59 12.97 13.29
C ILE A 134 -3.46 11.57 12.66
N SER A 135 -2.94 11.49 11.44
CA SER A 135 -2.71 10.21 10.75
C SER A 135 -1.76 9.29 11.53
N GLN A 136 -0.66 9.85 12.07
CA GLN A 136 0.31 9.10 12.86
C GLN A 136 -0.33 8.54 14.14
N LEU A 137 -1.18 9.35 14.81
CA LEU A 137 -1.89 8.94 16.01
C LEU A 137 -2.90 7.81 15.73
N CYS A 138 -3.70 7.92 14.67
CA CYS A 138 -4.63 6.87 14.25
C CYS A 138 -3.91 5.56 13.88
N ALA A 139 -2.75 5.65 13.23
CA ALA A 139 -1.95 4.47 12.91
C ALA A 139 -1.43 3.74 14.16
N LEU A 140 -1.05 4.48 15.21
CA LEU A 140 -0.62 3.89 16.48
C LEU A 140 -1.77 3.15 17.19
N ILE A 141 -2.97 3.75 17.20
CA ILE A 141 -4.15 3.15 17.86
C ILE A 141 -4.58 1.85 17.17
N THR A 142 -4.51 1.81 15.84
CA THR A 142 -4.95 0.64 15.05
C THR A 142 -3.96 -0.53 15.07
N SER A 143 -2.72 -0.33 15.53
CA SER A 143 -1.64 -1.34 15.47
C SER A 143 -1.67 -2.36 16.63
N ILE A 144 -2.71 -2.40 17.46
CA ILE A 144 -2.76 -3.19 18.71
C ILE A 144 -3.40 -4.59 18.50
N SER A 145 -3.63 -5.02 17.25
CA SER A 145 -4.33 -6.28 16.95
C SER A 145 -3.42 -7.43 16.54
N THR A 146 -3.74 -8.64 17.01
CA THR A 146 -3.04 -9.89 16.71
C THR A 146 -2.91 -10.12 15.19
N ALA A 147 -1.73 -10.55 14.73
CA ALA A 147 -1.39 -10.68 13.30
C ALA A 147 -2.41 -11.49 12.47
N ASN A 148 -2.99 -12.55 13.04
CA ASN A 148 -3.96 -13.38 12.33
C ASN A 148 -5.29 -12.66 12.08
N SER A 149 -5.77 -11.88 13.05
CA SER A 149 -6.99 -11.07 12.88
C SER A 149 -6.76 -9.95 11.86
N PHE A 150 -5.55 -9.38 11.84
CA PHE A 150 -5.16 -8.34 10.89
C PHE A 150 -5.10 -8.84 9.45
N ILE A 151 -4.52 -10.02 9.21
CA ILE A 151 -4.45 -10.62 7.86
C ILE A 151 -5.86 -10.90 7.32
N SER A 152 -6.74 -11.47 8.16
CA SER A 152 -8.14 -11.70 7.80
C SER A 152 -8.88 -10.39 7.50
N ALA A 153 -8.63 -9.34 8.28
CA ALA A 153 -9.24 -8.02 8.07
C ALA A 153 -8.79 -7.38 6.74
N ILE A 154 -7.50 -7.44 6.39
CA ILE A 154 -7.00 -6.93 5.10
C ILE A 154 -7.59 -7.72 3.94
N SER A 155 -7.66 -9.05 4.07
CA SER A 155 -8.24 -9.88 3.01
C SER A 155 -9.72 -9.55 2.77
N GLY A 156 -10.48 -9.26 3.82
CA GLY A 156 -11.87 -8.78 3.69
C GLY A 156 -11.94 -7.38 3.08
N TYR A 157 -11.02 -6.49 3.45
CA TYR A 157 -10.96 -5.13 2.91
C TYR A 157 -10.65 -5.09 1.41
N ALA A 158 -9.76 -5.96 0.92
CA ALA A 158 -9.45 -6.06 -0.51
C ALA A 158 -10.69 -6.36 -1.36
N VAL A 159 -11.57 -7.26 -0.89
CA VAL A 159 -12.83 -7.62 -1.57
C VAL A 159 -13.75 -6.42 -1.75
N PHE A 160 -13.72 -5.46 -0.83
CA PHE A 160 -14.51 -4.23 -0.93
C PHE A 160 -13.87 -3.18 -1.85
N LEU A 161 -12.54 -3.16 -1.93
CA LEU A 161 -11.79 -2.21 -2.75
C LEU A 161 -11.80 -2.55 -4.25
N GLU A 162 -11.84 -3.84 -4.60
CA GLU A 162 -11.87 -4.32 -5.98
C GLU A 162 -13.06 -3.76 -6.79
N PRO A 163 -14.34 -3.93 -6.37
CA PRO A 163 -15.48 -3.37 -7.09
C PRO A 163 -15.47 -1.83 -7.10
N HIS A 164 -14.99 -1.20 -6.02
CA HIS A 164 -14.84 0.25 -5.97
C HIS A 164 -13.87 0.76 -7.04
N THR A 165 -12.73 0.09 -7.21
CA THR A 165 -11.75 0.41 -8.26
C THR A 165 -12.35 0.20 -9.65
N GLY A 166 -13.13 -0.88 -9.84
CA GLY A 166 -13.83 -1.17 -11.10
C GLY A 166 -14.82 -0.07 -11.50
N ILE A 167 -15.59 0.47 -10.55
CA ILE A 167 -16.54 1.56 -10.80
C ILE A 167 -15.80 2.84 -11.24
N ILE A 168 -14.70 3.19 -10.56
CA ILE A 168 -13.88 4.36 -10.92
C ILE A 168 -13.33 4.19 -12.35
N PHE A 169 -12.85 3.00 -12.69
CA PHE A 169 -12.30 2.71 -14.01
C PHE A 169 -13.34 2.77 -15.12
N ALA A 170 -14.53 2.19 -14.88
CA ALA A 170 -15.66 2.22 -15.81
C ALA A 170 -16.18 3.66 -16.01
N ASP A 171 -16.25 4.47 -14.95
CA ASP A 171 -16.65 5.88 -15.05
C ASP A 171 -15.64 6.67 -15.91
N TYR A 172 -14.34 6.47 -15.69
CA TYR A 172 -13.31 7.20 -16.41
C TYR A 172 -13.20 6.81 -17.89
N LEU A 173 -13.13 5.52 -18.20
CA LEU A 173 -12.92 5.04 -19.58
C LEU A 173 -14.20 4.96 -20.39
N SER A 174 -15.26 4.38 -19.83
CA SER A 174 -16.49 4.08 -20.58
C SER A 174 -17.46 5.25 -20.58
N LEU A 175 -17.69 5.90 -19.43
CA LEU A 175 -18.66 7.00 -19.34
C LEU A 175 -18.06 8.34 -19.74
N ARG A 176 -16.81 8.63 -19.33
CA ARG A 176 -16.15 9.92 -19.55
C ARG A 176 -15.14 9.92 -20.68
N HIS A 177 -14.86 8.78 -21.32
CA HIS A 177 -13.93 8.65 -22.44
C HIS A 177 -12.57 9.33 -22.19
N CYS A 178 -12.00 9.16 -21.00
CA CYS A 178 -10.74 9.79 -20.57
C CYS A 178 -10.78 11.33 -20.46
N ARG A 179 -11.96 11.97 -20.43
CA ARG A 179 -12.11 13.42 -20.36
C ARG A 179 -12.74 13.84 -19.04
N ILE A 180 -11.98 14.53 -18.19
CA ILE A 180 -12.47 15.12 -16.93
C ILE A 180 -12.33 16.64 -17.02
N LYS A 181 -13.42 17.36 -16.72
CA LYS A 181 -13.38 18.82 -16.54
C LYS A 181 -12.89 19.14 -15.13
N LEU A 182 -11.69 19.73 -15.01
CA LEU A 182 -11.09 20.04 -13.70
C LEU A 182 -11.85 21.09 -12.88
N SER A 183 -12.70 21.92 -13.49
CA SER A 183 -13.47 22.94 -12.77
C SER A 183 -14.65 22.38 -11.98
N HIS A 184 -15.20 21.24 -12.39
CA HIS A 184 -16.43 20.67 -11.84
C HIS A 184 -16.29 20.03 -10.45
N PRO A 185 -15.20 19.32 -10.10
CA PRO A 185 -15.00 18.72 -8.78
C PRO A 185 -14.91 19.73 -7.62
N PHE A 186 -14.50 20.97 -7.89
CA PHE A 186 -14.30 22.00 -6.85
C PHE A 186 -15.49 22.94 -6.67
N LEU A 187 -16.50 22.85 -7.54
CA LEU A 187 -17.67 23.74 -7.54
C LEU A 187 -18.89 23.01 -6.94
N PRO A 188 -19.36 23.43 -5.75
CA PRO A 188 -20.57 22.88 -5.14
C PRO A 188 -21.81 23.54 -5.75
N GLN A 189 -22.05 23.34 -7.04
CA GLN A 189 -23.17 23.93 -7.77
C GLN A 189 -23.94 22.86 -8.56
N THR A 190 -25.26 23.04 -8.65
CA THR A 190 -26.20 22.13 -9.33
C THR A 190 -25.94 21.95 -10.83
N GLY A 191 -25.15 22.85 -11.45
CA GLY A 191 -24.71 22.74 -12.85
C GLY A 191 -23.44 21.92 -13.04
N SER A 192 -22.84 21.36 -11.97
CA SER A 192 -21.61 20.58 -12.11
C SER A 192 -21.90 19.10 -12.43
N ASP A 193 -21.25 18.56 -13.47
CA ASP A 193 -21.20 17.14 -13.85
C ASP A 193 -20.86 16.16 -12.69
N CYS A 194 -20.41 16.66 -11.54
CA CYS A 194 -20.08 15.89 -10.34
C CYS A 194 -21.11 16.04 -9.20
N TRP A 195 -22.09 16.95 -9.32
CA TRP A 195 -23.05 17.25 -8.26
C TRP A 195 -24.19 16.23 -8.14
N PHE A 196 -24.52 15.48 -9.20
CA PHE A 196 -25.58 14.44 -9.18
C PHE A 196 -26.80 14.82 -8.32
N TRP A 197 -27.22 13.97 -7.37
CA TRP A 197 -28.29 14.26 -6.44
C TRP A 197 -27.70 14.83 -5.13
N HIS A 198 -27.66 16.16 -4.99
CA HIS A 198 -27.15 16.88 -3.82
C HIS A 198 -25.70 16.51 -3.41
N GLY A 199 -24.85 16.20 -4.38
CA GLY A 199 -23.46 15.78 -4.18
C GLY A 199 -23.27 14.26 -4.12
N LEU A 200 -24.34 13.46 -4.25
CA LEU A 200 -24.27 12.00 -4.13
C LEU A 200 -24.76 11.29 -5.41
N ASN A 201 -23.93 10.39 -5.92
CA ASN A 201 -24.30 9.49 -7.01
C ASN A 201 -24.81 8.17 -6.45
N TRP A 202 -26.13 8.01 -6.33
CA TRP A 202 -26.77 6.81 -5.77
C TRP A 202 -26.59 5.56 -6.64
N ARG A 203 -26.24 5.70 -7.92
CA ARG A 203 -25.99 4.56 -8.81
C ARG A 203 -24.69 3.84 -8.46
N ALA A 204 -23.70 4.56 -7.95
CA ALA A 204 -22.40 4.01 -7.56
C ALA A 204 -22.49 3.01 -6.38
N PRO A 205 -23.11 3.33 -5.22
CA PRO A 205 -23.26 2.37 -4.13
C PRO A 205 -24.19 1.20 -4.49
N ILE A 206 -25.21 1.41 -5.32
CA ILE A 206 -26.05 0.31 -5.81
C ILE A 206 -25.23 -0.64 -6.68
N ALA A 207 -24.47 -0.11 -7.65
CA ALA A 207 -23.58 -0.93 -8.47
C ALA A 207 -22.54 -1.66 -7.63
N TRP A 208 -22.02 -1.04 -6.58
CA TRP A 208 -21.02 -1.64 -5.68
C TRP A 208 -21.57 -2.83 -4.87
N VAL A 209 -22.84 -2.79 -4.44
CA VAL A 209 -23.48 -3.90 -3.72
C VAL A 209 -23.83 -5.07 -4.65
N HIS A 210 -24.05 -4.79 -5.94
CA HIS A 210 -24.43 -5.80 -6.93
C HIS A 210 -23.24 -6.54 -7.59
N VAL A 211 -22.00 -6.16 -7.28
CA VAL A 211 -20.76 -6.84 -7.74
C VAL A 211 -20.24 -7.77 -6.67
#